data_AF-A0A1V0JFI8-F1
#
_entry.id   AF-A0A1V0JFI8-F1
#
_cell.length_a   1.000
_cell.length_b   1.000
_cell.length_c   1.000
_cell.angle_alpha   90.00
_cell.angle_beta   90.00
_cell.angle_gamma   90.00
#
_symmetry.space_group_name_H-M   'P 1'
#
loop_
_entity.id
_entity.type
_entity.pdbx_description
1 polymer ?
#
loop_
_entity_poly.entity_id
_entity_poly.type
_entity_poly.pdbx_seq_one_letter_code
_entity_poly.pdbx_strand_id
1 'polypeptide(L)'
;MELRGGCGADNDSGDGSGLMTSIPWEFFNDWAEKQGISPFDQLHTGVGMVFLPTDETLMEQAKSIIVNIFNQEGLEVLAWRSVPINAPIVGFYARETMPNIQQVFVKINKEDDIDDIERELYICRKLIERAVSSETWGSELYFCSLSNRTIVYKGMLRSEVLGKFYYDLQSDIYKSPFAIYHRRYSTNTSPRCPLAQPMKGDTRIRY
;
A
#
# COMPACT_ATOMS: atom_id res chain seq x y z
N MET A 1 -18.19 10.17 -11.55
CA MET A 1 -17.19 11.27 -11.40
C MET A 1 -16.16 11.22 -12.54
N GLU A 2 -16.59 10.96 -13.78
CA GLU A 2 -15.69 10.78 -14.93
C GLU A 2 -15.36 12.08 -15.65
N LEU A 3 -16.28 13.05 -15.62
CA LEU A 3 -16.21 14.31 -16.36
C LEU A 3 -15.09 15.27 -15.93
N ARG A 4 -14.17 14.86 -15.03
CA ARG A 4 -13.09 15.70 -14.48
C ARG A 4 -11.76 14.97 -14.27
N GLY A 5 -11.53 13.86 -14.96
CA GLY A 5 -10.27 13.10 -14.88
C GLY A 5 -9.48 13.19 -16.19
N GLY A 6 -8.16 13.41 -16.12
CA GLY A 6 -7.30 13.31 -17.28
C GLY A 6 -7.03 11.84 -17.62
N CYS A 7 -6.83 11.60 -18.91
CA CYS A 7 -6.32 10.35 -19.45
C CYS A 7 -4.90 10.62 -19.94
N GLY A 8 -4.01 9.65 -19.76
CA GLY A 8 -2.68 9.63 -20.34
C GLY A 8 -2.74 9.65 -21.87
N ALA A 9 -1.56 9.73 -22.50
CA ALA A 9 -1.45 9.85 -23.96
C ALA A 9 -2.09 8.70 -24.76
N ASP A 10 -2.41 7.58 -24.11
CA ASP A 10 -3.09 6.41 -24.69
C ASP A 10 -4.62 6.42 -24.54
N ASN A 11 -5.23 7.48 -23.99
CA ASN A 11 -6.66 7.57 -23.68
C ASN A 11 -7.20 6.48 -22.73
N ASP A 12 -6.33 5.73 -22.04
CA ASP A 12 -6.74 4.59 -21.19
C ASP A 12 -6.07 4.60 -19.82
N SER A 13 -4.77 4.94 -19.78
CA SER A 13 -4.03 5.14 -18.54
C SER A 13 -4.61 6.32 -17.77
N GLY A 14 -5.02 6.12 -16.52
CA GLY A 14 -5.56 7.20 -15.70
C GLY A 14 -4.47 7.97 -14.94
N ASP A 15 -4.71 9.24 -14.65
CA ASP A 15 -3.81 10.11 -13.87
C ASP A 15 -3.58 9.70 -12.41
N GLY A 16 -4.29 8.68 -11.94
CA GLY A 16 -4.20 8.12 -10.61
C GLY A 16 -5.53 8.13 -9.87
N SER A 17 -5.85 7.01 -9.24
CA SER A 17 -6.97 6.88 -8.31
C SER A 17 -6.58 6.03 -7.12
N GLY A 18 -7.30 6.23 -6.02
CA GLY A 18 -7.08 5.47 -4.81
C GLY A 18 -8.26 5.49 -3.87
N LEU A 19 -8.23 4.54 -2.96
CA LEU A 19 -9.22 4.26 -1.94
C LEU A 19 -8.48 3.98 -0.63
N MET A 20 -8.81 4.74 0.40
CA MET A 20 -8.39 4.49 1.77
C MET A 20 -9.58 4.01 2.59
N THR A 21 -9.37 2.95 3.35
CA THR A 21 -10.36 2.28 4.20
C THR A 21 -9.73 1.95 5.55
N SER A 22 -10.55 1.51 6.50
CA SER A 22 -10.05 0.75 7.63
C SER A 22 -9.43 -0.56 7.15
N ILE A 23 -8.51 -1.12 7.93
CA ILE A 23 -7.99 -2.47 7.68
C ILE A 23 -9.14 -3.49 7.76
N PRO A 24 -9.38 -4.29 6.70
CA PRO A 24 -10.44 -5.30 6.68
C PRO A 24 -9.95 -6.60 7.35
N TRP A 25 -9.85 -6.60 8.68
CA TRP A 25 -9.24 -7.71 9.41
C TRP A 25 -9.91 -9.07 9.20
N GLU A 26 -11.24 -9.12 9.02
CA GLU A 26 -11.96 -10.36 8.67
C GLU A 26 -11.43 -10.96 7.36
N PHE A 27 -11.27 -10.13 6.33
CA PHE A 27 -10.69 -10.53 5.05
C PHE A 27 -9.24 -11.01 5.17
N PHE A 28 -8.40 -10.31 5.95
CA PHE A 28 -7.00 -10.70 6.10
C PHE A 28 -6.82 -11.97 6.94
N ASN A 29 -7.67 -12.20 7.94
CA ASN A 29 -7.64 -13.43 8.72
C ASN A 29 -8.15 -14.64 7.93
N ASP A 30 -9.17 -14.47 7.07
CA ASP A 30 -9.59 -15.51 6.11
C ASP A 30 -8.45 -15.87 5.14
N TRP A 31 -7.72 -14.86 4.63
CA TRP A 31 -6.53 -15.11 3.82
C TRP A 31 -5.42 -15.84 4.62
N ALA A 32 -5.12 -15.39 5.84
CA ALA A 32 -4.09 -15.97 6.69
C ALA A 32 -4.38 -17.46 6.98
N GLU A 33 -5.62 -17.79 7.35
CA GLU A 33 -6.07 -19.16 7.60
C GLU A 33 -5.85 -20.05 6.36
N LYS A 34 -6.22 -19.56 5.17
CA LYS A 34 -5.99 -20.28 3.89
C LYS A 34 -4.52 -20.50 3.56
N GLN A 35 -3.62 -19.68 4.11
CA GLN A 35 -2.17 -19.84 3.98
C GLN A 35 -1.54 -20.66 5.12
N GLY A 36 -2.33 -21.12 6.10
CA GLY A 36 -1.82 -21.81 7.30
C GLY A 36 -1.13 -20.88 8.30
N ILE A 37 -1.40 -19.57 8.24
CA ILE A 37 -0.87 -18.54 9.13
C ILE A 37 -1.85 -18.33 10.27
N SER A 38 -1.35 -18.11 11.49
CA SER A 38 -2.19 -17.79 12.64
C SER A 38 -2.95 -16.47 12.42
N PRO A 39 -4.20 -16.35 12.91
CA PRO A 39 -4.94 -15.10 12.82
C PRO A 39 -4.15 -13.92 13.40
N PHE A 40 -4.24 -12.77 12.72
CA PHE A 40 -3.59 -11.56 13.16
C PHE A 40 -4.30 -10.96 14.38
N ASP A 41 -3.51 -10.54 15.37
CA ASP A 41 -4.01 -9.73 16.47
C ASP A 41 -4.22 -8.30 15.97
N GLN A 42 -5.48 -7.92 15.78
CA GLN A 42 -5.88 -6.63 15.23
C GLN A 42 -5.42 -5.44 16.09
N LEU A 43 -5.16 -5.66 17.38
CA LEU A 43 -4.69 -4.60 18.28
C LEU A 43 -3.18 -4.36 18.15
N HIS A 44 -2.42 -5.40 17.79
CA HIS A 44 -0.95 -5.37 17.78
C HIS A 44 -0.34 -5.73 16.43
N THR A 45 -1.11 -5.62 15.35
CA THR A 45 -0.62 -5.90 13.99
C THR A 45 -0.79 -4.68 13.09
N GLY A 46 0.28 -4.22 12.47
CA GLY A 46 0.26 -3.23 11.39
C GLY A 46 0.22 -3.91 10.02
N VAL A 47 -0.41 -3.26 9.05
CA VAL A 47 -0.38 -3.67 7.64
C VAL A 47 0.28 -2.58 6.81
N GLY A 48 1.35 -2.96 6.13
CA GLY A 48 2.03 -2.13 5.14
C GLY A 48 1.59 -2.48 3.73
N MET A 49 0.90 -1.58 3.03
CA MET A 49 0.73 -1.70 1.58
C MET A 49 1.94 -1.06 0.91
N VAL A 50 2.75 -1.85 0.20
CA VAL A 50 4.04 -1.42 -0.32
C VAL A 50 4.19 -1.74 -1.80
N PHE A 51 4.69 -0.75 -2.54
CA PHE A 51 5.23 -0.92 -3.87
C PHE A 51 6.71 -1.26 -3.75
N LEU A 52 7.14 -2.29 -4.45
CA LEU A 52 8.51 -2.76 -4.50
C LEU A 52 9.01 -2.77 -5.96
N PRO A 53 10.34 -2.82 -6.16
CA PRO A 53 10.93 -3.03 -7.48
C PRO A 53 10.31 -4.23 -8.20
N THR A 54 10.20 -4.14 -9.52
CA THR A 54 9.69 -5.26 -10.35
C THR A 54 10.73 -6.34 -10.57
N ASP A 55 12.01 -5.98 -10.52
CA ASP A 55 13.12 -6.94 -10.54
C ASP A 55 13.12 -7.77 -9.25
N GLU A 56 13.19 -9.09 -9.39
CA GLU A 56 13.08 -10.03 -8.27
C GLU A 56 14.24 -9.90 -7.28
N THR A 57 15.46 -9.66 -7.76
CA THR A 57 16.64 -9.50 -6.91
C THR A 57 16.54 -8.23 -6.08
N LEU A 58 16.13 -7.12 -6.71
CA LEU A 58 15.93 -5.84 -6.03
C LEU A 58 14.74 -5.88 -5.08
N MET A 59 13.67 -6.61 -5.42
CA MET A 59 12.53 -6.84 -4.54
C MET A 59 12.97 -7.56 -3.25
N GLU A 60 13.74 -8.63 -3.35
CA GLU A 60 14.22 -9.37 -2.17
C GLU A 60 15.21 -8.54 -1.35
N GLN A 61 16.07 -7.73 -2.00
CA GLN A 61 16.91 -6.75 -1.31
C GLN A 61 16.06 -5.72 -0.52
N ALA A 62 15.00 -5.20 -1.14
CA ALA A 62 14.08 -4.26 -0.51
C ALA A 62 13.36 -4.89 0.69
N LYS A 63 12.83 -6.11 0.56
CA LYS A 63 12.20 -6.85 1.66
C LYS A 63 13.19 -7.10 2.80
N SER A 64 14.43 -7.47 2.49
CA SER A 64 15.47 -7.69 3.50
C SER A 64 15.74 -6.42 4.31
N ILE A 65 15.87 -5.25 3.66
CA ILE A 65 16.04 -3.97 4.34
C ILE A 65 14.83 -3.64 5.22
N ILE A 66 13.60 -3.86 4.72
CA ILE A 66 12.36 -3.66 5.49
C ILE A 66 12.36 -4.54 6.77
N VAL A 67 12.63 -5.84 6.62
CA VAL A 67 12.69 -6.79 7.75
C VAL A 67 13.76 -6.39 8.75
N ASN A 68 14.95 -6.00 8.28
CA ASN A 68 16.05 -5.59 9.17
C ASN A 68 15.68 -4.37 10.01
N ILE A 69 15.01 -3.37 9.42
CA ILE A 69 14.61 -2.16 10.15
C ILE A 69 13.48 -2.47 11.14
N PHE A 70 12.49 -3.27 10.75
CA PHE A 70 11.46 -3.71 11.69
C PHE A 70 12.07 -4.45 12.89
N ASN A 71 13.00 -5.38 12.65
CA ASN A 71 13.68 -6.10 13.72
C ASN A 71 14.51 -5.17 14.62
N GLN A 72 15.19 -4.15 14.07
CA GLN A 72 15.94 -3.15 14.84
C GLN A 72 15.04 -2.31 15.76
N GLU A 73 13.84 -1.98 15.27
CA GLU A 73 12.84 -1.25 16.05
C GLU A 73 12.05 -2.17 17.01
N GLY A 74 12.27 -3.49 16.96
CA GLY A 74 11.65 -4.48 17.85
C GLY A 74 10.29 -4.99 17.38
N LEU A 75 9.96 -4.76 16.11
CA LEU A 75 8.79 -5.29 15.43
C LEU A 75 9.14 -6.63 14.76
N GLU A 76 8.13 -7.48 14.56
CA GLU A 76 8.30 -8.80 13.94
C GLU A 76 7.47 -8.91 12.66
N VAL A 77 8.09 -9.29 11.54
CA VAL A 77 7.35 -9.54 10.30
C VAL A 77 6.66 -10.90 10.38
N LEU A 78 5.33 -10.88 10.36
CA LEU A 78 4.50 -12.08 10.43
C LEU A 78 4.31 -12.75 9.07
N ALA A 79 4.07 -11.95 8.03
CA ALA A 79 3.77 -12.45 6.70
C ALA A 79 3.99 -11.42 5.61
N TRP A 80 4.25 -11.94 4.41
CA TRP A 80 4.18 -11.19 3.15
C TRP A 80 3.04 -11.73 2.31
N ARG A 81 2.29 -10.83 1.67
CA ARG A 81 1.17 -11.16 0.80
C ARG A 81 1.31 -10.44 -0.53
N SER A 82 1.38 -11.20 -1.61
CA SER A 82 1.24 -10.65 -2.95
C SER A 82 -0.21 -10.21 -3.17
N VAL A 83 -0.42 -8.95 -3.54
CA VAL A 83 -1.78 -8.42 -3.71
C VAL A 83 -2.34 -8.91 -5.04
N PRO A 84 -3.47 -9.64 -5.05
CA PRO A 84 -4.03 -10.18 -6.28
C PRO A 84 -4.62 -9.04 -7.12
N ILE A 85 -4.12 -8.91 -8.36
CA ILE A 85 -4.48 -7.84 -9.30
C ILE A 85 -4.90 -8.37 -10.67
N ASN A 86 -5.70 -7.58 -11.38
CA ASN A 86 -6.08 -7.79 -12.77
C ASN A 86 -5.24 -6.89 -13.69
N ALA A 87 -3.96 -7.21 -13.92
CA ALA A 87 -3.08 -6.40 -14.77
C ALA A 87 -3.58 -6.17 -16.22
N PRO A 88 -4.28 -7.12 -16.88
CA PRO A 88 -4.80 -6.92 -18.24
C PRO A 88 -5.78 -5.74 -18.42
N ILE A 89 -6.43 -5.26 -17.35
CA ILE A 89 -7.40 -4.16 -17.42
C ILE A 89 -6.75 -2.77 -17.47
N VAL A 90 -5.45 -2.67 -17.18
CA VAL A 90 -4.75 -1.38 -17.17
C VAL A 90 -4.21 -1.04 -18.56
N GLY A 91 -4.23 0.25 -18.90
CA GLY A 91 -3.63 0.77 -20.13
C GLY A 91 -2.14 0.43 -20.24
N PHE A 92 -1.62 0.45 -21.46
CA PHE A 92 -0.25 -0.01 -21.77
C PHE A 92 0.81 0.69 -20.91
N TYR A 93 0.79 2.02 -20.81
CA TYR A 93 1.79 2.76 -20.05
C TYR A 93 1.69 2.54 -18.53
N ALA A 94 0.47 2.40 -18.00
CA ALA A 94 0.26 2.04 -16.60
C ALA A 94 0.77 0.63 -16.28
N ARG A 95 0.73 -0.28 -17.26
CA ARG A 95 1.27 -1.65 -17.11
C ARG A 95 2.79 -1.67 -17.06
N GLU A 96 3.45 -0.95 -17.96
CA GLU A 96 4.92 -0.87 -18.04
C GLU A 96 5.54 -0.25 -16.78
N THR A 97 4.80 0.60 -16.08
CA THR A 97 5.26 1.30 -14.86
C THR A 97 4.64 0.74 -13.58
N MET A 98 4.00 -0.44 -13.67
CA MET A 98 3.35 -1.07 -12.53
C MET A 98 4.40 -1.61 -11.55
N PRO A 99 4.37 -1.22 -10.28
CA PRO A 99 5.27 -1.77 -9.28
C PRO A 99 4.85 -3.19 -8.91
N ASN A 100 5.73 -3.91 -8.22
CA ASN A 100 5.32 -5.11 -7.51
C ASN A 100 4.53 -4.69 -6.25
N ILE A 101 3.26 -5.11 -6.16
CA ILE A 101 2.36 -4.69 -5.08
C ILE A 101 2.28 -5.79 -4.02
N GLN A 102 2.85 -5.51 -2.86
CA GLN A 102 2.89 -6.42 -1.73
C GLN A 102 2.22 -5.80 -0.50
N GLN A 103 1.78 -6.66 0.41
CA GLN A 103 1.39 -6.32 1.76
C GLN A 103 2.34 -7.01 2.74
N VAL A 104 2.79 -6.28 3.76
CA VAL A 104 3.56 -6.82 4.88
C VAL A 104 2.75 -6.71 6.16
N PHE A 105 2.65 -7.80 6.90
CA PHE A 105 2.01 -7.86 8.21
C PHE A 105 3.11 -7.84 9.27
N VAL A 106 3.02 -6.89 10.19
CA VAL A 106 4.06 -6.66 11.19
C VAL A 106 3.44 -6.61 12.57
N LYS A 107 3.96 -7.41 13.50
CA LYS A 107 3.58 -7.40 14.90
C LYS A 107 4.32 -6.31 15.65
N ILE A 108 3.58 -5.57 16.46
CA ILE A 108 4.06 -4.57 17.39
C ILE A 108 4.08 -5.20 18.78
N ASN A 109 5.22 -5.11 19.48
CA ASN A 109 5.41 -5.78 20.77
C ASN A 109 5.44 -4.83 21.97
N LYS A 110 5.73 -3.54 21.76
CA LYS A 110 6.07 -2.60 22.84
C LYS A 110 4.91 -1.72 23.28
N GLU A 111 4.00 -1.43 22.36
CA GLU A 111 2.98 -0.39 22.53
C GLU A 111 1.59 -1.02 22.56
N ASP A 112 0.80 -0.64 23.57
CA ASP A 112 -0.62 -1.01 23.69
C ASP A 112 -1.56 0.14 23.25
N ASP A 113 -1.06 1.37 23.28
CA ASP A 113 -1.81 2.54 22.81
C ASP A 113 -1.72 2.67 21.29
N ILE A 114 -2.88 2.87 20.66
CA ILE A 114 -2.98 2.86 19.20
C ILE A 114 -2.26 4.06 18.58
N ASP A 115 -2.24 5.23 19.23
CA ASP A 115 -1.55 6.40 18.68
C ASP A 115 -0.03 6.21 18.75
N ASP A 116 0.47 5.51 19.78
CA ASP A 116 1.87 5.10 19.86
C ASP A 116 2.25 4.03 18.83
N ILE A 117 1.38 3.03 18.58
CA ILE A 117 1.54 2.07 17.48
C ILE A 117 1.65 2.78 16.13
N GLU A 118 0.75 3.73 15.84
CA GLU A 118 0.80 4.49 14.58
C GLU A 118 2.08 5.33 14.46
N ARG A 119 2.55 5.89 15.58
CA ARG A 119 3.81 6.66 15.65
C ARG A 119 5.03 5.76 15.39
N GLU A 120 5.09 4.58 15.99
CA GLU A 120 6.17 3.60 15.77
C GLU A 120 6.21 3.14 14.31
N LEU A 121 5.07 2.77 13.74
CA LEU A 121 4.95 2.41 12.33
C LEU A 121 5.35 3.56 11.39
N TYR A 122 4.98 4.80 11.73
CA TYR A 122 5.43 5.99 10.99
C TYR A 122 6.96 6.15 11.02
N ILE A 123 7.59 5.98 12.20
CA ILE A 123 9.05 6.07 12.37
C ILE A 123 9.73 4.97 11.55
N CYS A 124 9.30 3.72 11.69
CA CYS A 124 9.84 2.59 10.91
C CYS A 124 9.81 2.89 9.41
N ARG A 125 8.69 3.41 8.91
CA ARG A 125 8.57 3.81 7.51
C ARG A 125 9.61 4.86 7.12
N LYS A 126 9.82 5.89 7.95
CA LYS A 126 10.82 6.94 7.70
C LYS A 126 12.25 6.42 7.74
N LEU A 127 12.54 5.46 8.61
CA LEU A 127 13.83 4.79 8.65
C LEU A 127 14.06 3.97 7.38
N ILE A 128 13.05 3.23 6.90
CA ILE A 128 13.13 2.48 5.63
C ILE A 128 13.35 3.43 4.45
N GLU A 129 12.54 4.49 4.33
CA GLU A 129 12.67 5.52 3.28
C GLU A 129 14.09 6.12 3.26
N ARG A 130 14.69 6.34 4.45
CA ARG A 130 16.06 6.85 4.58
C ARG A 130 17.10 5.81 4.19
N ALA A 131 16.94 4.55 4.61
CA ALA A 131 17.90 3.49 4.35
C ALA A 131 18.05 3.17 2.86
N VAL A 132 16.96 3.26 2.09
CA VAL A 132 17.01 3.02 0.63
C VAL A 132 17.33 4.27 -0.19
N SER A 133 17.49 5.44 0.44
CA SER A 133 17.67 6.71 -0.28
C SER A 133 18.97 6.79 -1.11
N SER A 134 20.00 6.01 -0.74
CA SER A 134 21.25 5.88 -1.48
C SER A 134 21.22 4.81 -2.58
N GLU A 135 20.18 3.97 -2.60
CA GLU A 135 20.03 2.90 -3.59
C GLU A 135 19.43 3.45 -4.88
N THR A 136 19.93 3.00 -6.04
CA THR A 136 19.44 3.45 -7.35
C THR A 136 17.96 3.11 -7.56
N TRP A 137 17.52 1.98 -7.01
CA TRP A 137 16.14 1.49 -7.04
C TRP A 137 15.28 2.02 -5.88
N GLY A 138 15.85 2.79 -4.94
CA GLY A 138 15.16 3.21 -3.72
C GLY A 138 13.87 3.99 -3.96
N SER A 139 13.75 4.65 -5.12
CA SER A 139 12.53 5.36 -5.53
C SER A 139 11.35 4.45 -5.93
N GLU A 140 11.61 3.17 -6.19
CA GLU A 140 10.60 2.15 -6.51
C GLU A 140 9.98 1.56 -5.23
N LEU A 141 10.70 1.58 -4.11
CA LEU A 141 10.17 1.22 -2.80
C LEU A 141 9.29 2.37 -2.28
N TYR A 142 7.99 2.11 -2.18
CA TYR A 142 7.05 3.10 -1.68
C TYR A 142 5.92 2.47 -0.86
N PHE A 143 5.86 2.81 0.43
CA PHE A 143 4.71 2.47 1.26
C PHE A 143 3.52 3.37 0.90
N CYS A 144 2.44 2.78 0.39
CA CYS A 144 1.15 3.45 0.23
C CYS A 144 0.50 3.74 1.59
N SER A 145 0.57 2.77 2.49
CA SER A 145 0.19 2.87 3.90
C SER A 145 1.07 1.95 4.72
N LEU A 146 1.26 2.28 5.99
CA LEU A 146 1.80 1.40 7.03
C LEU A 146 1.16 1.88 8.33
N SER A 147 0.17 1.13 8.79
CA SER A 147 -0.78 1.55 9.84
C SER A 147 -1.43 0.30 10.45
N ASN A 148 -1.91 0.40 11.68
CA ASN A 148 -2.79 -0.55 12.34
C ASN A 148 -4.28 -0.22 12.12
N ARG A 149 -4.60 1.01 11.70
CA ARG A 149 -5.98 1.47 11.48
C ARG A 149 -6.40 1.46 10.02
N THR A 150 -5.52 1.85 9.10
CA THR A 150 -5.90 2.19 7.72
C THR A 150 -5.07 1.49 6.66
N ILE A 151 -5.67 1.26 5.49
CA ILE A 151 -4.99 0.73 4.32
C ILE A 151 -5.36 1.52 3.07
N VAL A 152 -4.39 1.72 2.17
CA VAL A 152 -4.57 2.50 0.94
C VAL A 152 -4.33 1.63 -0.29
N TYR A 153 -5.38 1.40 -1.07
CA TYR A 153 -5.33 0.80 -2.41
C TYR A 153 -5.28 1.93 -3.44
N LYS A 154 -4.19 2.05 -4.20
CA LYS A 154 -4.04 3.13 -5.19
C LYS A 154 -3.17 2.73 -6.37
N GLY A 155 -3.32 3.40 -7.49
CA GLY A 155 -2.48 3.19 -8.66
C GLY A 155 -2.74 4.21 -9.75
N MET A 156 -1.98 4.13 -10.84
CA MET A 156 -2.16 4.96 -12.05
C MET A 156 -3.32 4.44 -12.90
N LEU A 157 -4.51 4.51 -12.31
CA LEU A 157 -5.74 3.90 -12.81
C LEU A 157 -6.84 4.95 -12.92
N ARG A 158 -7.75 4.75 -13.87
CA ARG A 158 -9.06 5.44 -13.86
C ARG A 158 -9.86 4.97 -12.65
N SER A 159 -10.67 5.84 -12.05
CA SER A 159 -11.43 5.50 -10.84
C SER A 159 -12.37 4.31 -11.02
N GLU A 160 -13.01 4.19 -12.19
CA GLU A 160 -13.87 3.05 -12.53
C GLU A 160 -13.11 1.72 -12.66
N VAL A 161 -11.78 1.77 -12.84
CA VAL A 161 -10.91 0.61 -12.99
C VAL A 161 -10.37 0.12 -11.64
N LEU A 162 -10.25 1.00 -10.64
CA LEU A 162 -9.63 0.68 -9.34
C LEU A 162 -10.24 -0.58 -8.68
N GLY A 163 -11.57 -0.65 -8.59
CA GLY A 163 -12.26 -1.81 -8.00
C GLY A 163 -12.14 -3.09 -8.84
N LYS A 164 -11.99 -2.97 -10.16
CA LYS A 164 -11.79 -4.11 -11.06
C LYS A 164 -10.34 -4.59 -11.08
N PHE A 165 -9.40 -3.68 -10.79
CA PHE A 165 -7.97 -3.93 -10.76
C PHE A 165 -7.55 -4.70 -9.51
N TYR A 166 -8.02 -4.30 -8.32
CA TYR A 166 -7.73 -5.01 -7.07
C TYR A 166 -8.82 -6.03 -6.75
N TYR A 167 -8.47 -7.32 -6.80
CA TYR A 167 -9.46 -8.38 -6.51
C TYR A 167 -9.93 -8.36 -5.06
N ASP A 168 -9.11 -7.88 -4.13
CA ASP A 168 -9.49 -7.70 -2.72
C ASP A 168 -10.77 -6.86 -2.58
N LEU A 169 -10.90 -5.80 -3.39
CA LEU A 169 -12.03 -4.86 -3.34
C LEU A 169 -13.33 -5.43 -3.91
N GLN A 170 -13.27 -6.63 -4.50
CA GLN A 170 -14.44 -7.36 -5.03
C GLN A 170 -14.92 -8.44 -4.05
N SER A 171 -14.23 -8.63 -2.93
CA SER A 171 -14.58 -9.64 -1.94
C SER A 171 -15.74 -9.18 -1.07
N ASP A 172 -16.76 -10.04 -0.91
CA ASP A 172 -17.92 -9.77 -0.06
C ASP A 172 -17.58 -9.63 1.44
N ILE A 173 -16.43 -10.18 1.85
CA ILE A 173 -15.94 -10.08 3.24
C ILE A 173 -15.00 -8.88 3.46
N TYR A 174 -14.73 -8.08 2.41
CA TYR A 174 -14.04 -6.80 2.56
C TYR A 174 -15.01 -5.77 3.14
N LYS A 175 -14.92 -5.52 4.45
CA LYS A 175 -15.78 -4.58 5.16
C LYS A 175 -14.97 -3.42 5.73
N SER A 176 -15.53 -2.22 5.65
CA SER A 176 -14.94 -1.03 6.26
C SER A 176 -16.03 -0.05 6.71
N PRO A 177 -15.90 0.61 7.88
CA PRO A 177 -16.89 1.57 8.37
C PRO A 177 -16.76 2.93 7.67
N PHE A 178 -15.66 3.17 6.94
CA PHE A 178 -15.47 4.38 6.15
C PHE A 178 -14.73 4.08 4.85
N ALA A 179 -14.88 4.97 3.88
CA ALA A 179 -14.12 4.95 2.64
C ALA A 179 -13.80 6.39 2.22
N ILE A 180 -12.51 6.68 2.00
CA ILE A 180 -12.05 7.94 1.40
C ILE A 180 -11.50 7.62 0.03
N TYR A 181 -12.12 8.17 -1.01
CA TYR A 181 -11.68 7.95 -2.40
C TYR A 181 -11.13 9.25 -2.99
N HIS A 182 -10.14 9.14 -3.86
CA HIS A 182 -9.61 10.29 -4.59
C HIS A 182 -9.28 9.91 -6.05
N ARG A 183 -9.50 10.87 -6.95
CA ARG A 183 -9.02 10.82 -8.34
C ARG A 183 -8.16 12.03 -8.62
N ARG A 184 -6.94 11.81 -9.08
CA ARG A 184 -6.01 12.87 -9.48
C ARG A 184 -6.35 13.35 -10.90
N TYR A 185 -6.13 14.64 -11.14
CA TYR A 185 -6.02 15.23 -12.47
C TYR A 185 -4.59 15.78 -12.57
N SER A 186 -3.81 15.31 -13.54
CA SER A 186 -2.38 15.61 -13.67
C SER A 186 -2.13 16.27 -15.02
N THR A 187 -1.43 17.41 -15.04
CA THR A 187 -0.95 18.03 -16.30
C THR A 187 0.33 17.38 -16.85
N ASN A 188 0.79 16.28 -16.23
CA ASN A 188 1.98 15.54 -16.63
C ASN A 188 1.59 14.24 -17.33
N THR A 189 2.23 13.94 -18.47
CA THR A 189 1.95 12.76 -19.31
C THR A 189 2.68 11.47 -18.88
N SER A 190 3.58 11.53 -17.89
CA SER A 190 4.31 10.37 -17.38
C SER A 190 3.72 9.87 -16.06
N PRO A 191 3.10 8.68 -16.02
CA PRO A 191 2.48 8.15 -14.82
C PRO A 191 3.52 7.71 -13.76
N ARG A 192 3.28 8.02 -12.48
CA ARG A 192 4.08 7.52 -11.34
C ARG A 192 3.16 7.10 -10.20
N CYS A 193 3.08 5.80 -9.91
CA CYS A 193 2.21 5.21 -8.88
C CYS A 193 2.33 5.87 -7.48
N PRO A 194 3.51 6.27 -6.99
CA PRO A 194 3.63 6.98 -5.71
C PRO A 194 2.83 8.28 -5.61
N LEU A 195 2.56 8.95 -6.74
CA LEU A 195 1.85 10.23 -6.78
C LEU A 195 0.32 10.08 -6.73
N ALA A 196 -0.22 8.88 -6.83
CA ALA A 196 -1.65 8.65 -6.64
C ALA A 196 -2.05 8.97 -5.19
N GLN A 197 -3.25 9.51 -5.05
CA GLN A 197 -3.90 9.89 -3.79
C GLN A 197 -5.03 8.88 -3.50
N PRO A 198 -5.50 8.71 -2.25
CA PRO A 198 -5.18 9.50 -1.06
C PRO A 198 -3.73 9.38 -0.60
N MET A 199 -3.18 10.49 -0.11
CA MET A 199 -1.97 10.48 0.72
C MET A 199 -2.37 10.09 2.13
N LYS A 200 -1.37 9.68 2.90
CA LYS A 200 -1.52 9.35 4.32
C LYS A 200 -1.90 10.62 5.07
N GLY A 201 -2.81 10.53 6.03
CA GLY A 201 -3.05 11.65 6.96
C GLY A 201 -1.73 11.98 7.66
N ASP A 202 -1.26 13.23 7.52
CA ASP A 202 -0.16 13.74 8.34
C ASP A 202 -0.76 13.96 9.74
N THR A 203 -0.24 13.28 10.76
CA THR A 203 -0.71 13.39 12.16
C THR A 203 -0.37 14.75 12.80
N ARG A 204 -0.24 15.81 11.99
CA ARG A 204 -0.14 17.19 12.44
C ARG A 204 -1.54 17.77 12.64
N ILE A 205 -2.25 17.26 13.63
CA ILE A 205 -3.23 18.09 14.34
C ILE A 205 -2.40 18.91 15.32
N ARG A 206 -1.97 20.10 14.88
CA ARG A 206 -1.50 21.13 15.81
C ARG A 206 -2.74 21.70 16.49
N TYR A 207 -2.83 21.52 17.80
CA TYR A 207 -3.68 22.36 18.66
C TYR A 207 -3.28 23.83 18.53
#